data_AF-A0A0H4BV69-F1
#
_entry.id   AF-A0A0H4BV69-F1
#
_cell.length_a   1.000
_cell.length_b   1.000
_cell.length_c   1.000
_cell.angle_alpha   90.00
_cell.angle_beta   90.00
_cell.angle_gamma   90.00
#
_symmetry.space_group_name_H-M   'P 1'
#
loop_
_entity.id
_entity.type
_entity.pdbx_description
1 polymer ?
#
loop_
_entity_poly.entity_id
_entity_poly.type
_entity_poly.pdbx_seq_one_letter_code
_entity_poly.pdbx_strand_id
1 'polypeptide(L)'
;MPRTVTGRFDDGSAYQVRVTGDADRPVVGSARAATLVELHTGESISLTPTGPLRAVSGADEDAVLAVLRRYTDVLETSFLTRK
;
A
#
# COMPACT_ATOMS: atom_id res chain seq x y z
N MET A 1 -3.06 3.63 11.68
CA MET A 1 -1.80 3.47 12.43
C MET A 1 -0.73 3.07 11.44
N PRO A 2 0.41 3.79 11.35
CA PRO A 2 1.34 3.56 10.27
C PRO A 2 1.89 2.13 10.28
N ARG A 3 1.75 1.42 9.16
CA ARG A 3 2.19 0.04 8.97
C ARG A 3 3.38 -0.01 8.02
N THR A 4 4.35 -0.86 8.31
CA THR A 4 5.49 -1.08 7.42
C THR A 4 5.19 -2.26 6.52
N VAL A 5 5.40 -2.08 5.22
CA VAL A 5 5.18 -3.08 4.18
C VAL A 5 6.50 -3.31 3.47
N THR A 6 6.96 -4.57 3.49
CA THR A 6 8.11 -5.02 2.72
C THR A 6 7.60 -5.86 1.58
N GLY A 7 8.07 -5.57 0.37
CA GLY A 7 7.68 -6.32 -0.81
C GLY A 7 8.74 -6.28 -1.89
N ARG A 8 8.36 -6.77 -3.06
CA ARG A 8 9.19 -6.83 -4.25
C ARG A 8 8.41 -6.33 -5.45
N PHE A 9 9.04 -5.48 -6.24
CA PHE A 9 8.49 -5.10 -7.54
C PHE A 9 8.64 -6.26 -8.54
N ASP A 10 7.85 -6.22 -9.61
CA ASP A 10 7.92 -7.19 -10.72
C ASP A 10 9.34 -7.26 -11.34
N ASP A 11 10.08 -6.15 -11.29
CA ASP A 11 11.48 -6.08 -11.74
C ASP A 11 12.48 -6.83 -10.82
N GLY A 12 12.03 -7.36 -9.68
CA GLY A 12 12.85 -8.07 -8.70
C GLY A 12 13.49 -7.17 -7.63
N SER A 13 13.34 -5.85 -7.70
CA SER A 13 13.80 -4.94 -6.64
C SER A 13 12.96 -5.09 -5.38
N ALA A 14 13.63 -5.35 -4.26
CA ALA A 14 13.00 -5.31 -2.94
C ALA A 14 12.74 -3.85 -2.53
N TYR A 15 11.64 -3.62 -1.83
CA TYR A 15 11.31 -2.33 -1.25
C TYR A 15 10.75 -2.49 0.16
N GLN A 16 10.96 -1.46 0.97
CA GLN A 16 10.34 -1.32 2.27
C GLN A 16 9.71 0.06 2.34
N VAL A 17 8.41 0.10 2.64
CA VAL A 17 7.64 1.33 2.69
C VAL A 17 6.82 1.39 3.96
N ARG A 18 6.49 2.60 4.36
CA ARG A 18 5.60 2.89 5.48
C ARG A 18 4.32 3.48 4.92
N VAL A 19 3.22 2.78 5.11
CA VAL A 19 1.89 3.30 4.83
C VAL A 19 1.49 4.15 6.02
N THR A 20 1.22 5.43 5.79
CA THR A 20 0.95 6.43 6.83
C THR A 20 -0.54 6.55 7.16
N GLY A 21 -1.40 6.30 6.18
CA GLY A 21 -2.83 6.62 6.24
C GLY A 21 -3.10 8.12 6.05
N ASP A 22 -2.20 8.82 5.37
CA ASP A 22 -2.33 10.25 5.06
C ASP A 22 -2.70 10.43 3.58
N ALA A 23 -3.70 11.27 3.29
CA ALA A 23 -4.18 11.49 1.93
C ALA A 23 -3.13 12.17 1.04
N ASP A 24 -2.37 13.11 1.59
CA ASP A 24 -1.34 13.85 0.86
C ASP A 24 -0.04 13.04 0.74
N ARG A 25 0.21 12.13 1.69
CA ARG A 25 1.41 11.30 1.68
C ARG A 25 1.16 9.87 2.14
N PRO A 26 0.48 9.03 1.33
CA PRO A 26 0.04 7.71 1.75
C PRO A 26 1.17 6.73 2.02
N VAL A 27 2.28 6.87 1.30
CA VAL A 27 3.42 5.95 1.36
C VAL A 27 4.72 6.73 1.49
N VAL A 28 5.60 6.29 2.39
CA VAL A 28 6.92 6.88 2.63
C VAL A 28 7.99 5.80 2.58
N GLY A 29 9.17 6.11 2.04
CA GLY A 29 10.31 5.17 1.96
C GLY A 29 10.61 4.64 0.55
N SER A 30 9.67 4.76 -0.39
CA SER A 30 9.91 4.49 -1.81
C SER A 30 9.05 5.41 -2.67
N ALA A 31 9.71 6.20 -3.53
CA ALA A 31 9.02 7.06 -4.48
C ALA A 31 8.19 6.24 -5.48
N ARG A 32 8.71 5.09 -5.93
CA ARG A 32 7.98 4.19 -6.85
C ARG A 32 6.67 3.68 -6.25
N ALA A 33 6.71 3.23 -4.99
CA ALA A 33 5.51 2.74 -4.32
C ALA A 33 4.49 3.87 -4.07
N ALA A 34 4.97 5.08 -3.73
CA ALA A 34 4.10 6.26 -3.60
C ALA A 34 3.41 6.60 -4.92
N THR A 35 4.18 6.72 -6.01
CA THR A 35 3.63 6.99 -7.35
C THR A 35 2.67 5.89 -7.80
N LEU A 36 2.96 4.62 -7.50
CA LEU A 36 2.08 3.50 -7.84
C LEU A 36 0.72 3.63 -7.14
N VAL A 37 0.68 4.05 -5.88
CA VAL A 37 -0.56 4.28 -5.14
C VAL A 37 -1.28 5.53 -5.63
N GLU A 38 -0.56 6.61 -5.89
CA GLU A 38 -1.11 7.84 -6.46
C GLU A 38 -1.77 7.60 -7.82
N LEU A 39 -1.14 6.81 -8.70
CA LEU A 39 -1.68 6.45 -10.01
C LEU A 39 -3.02 5.73 -9.95
N HIS A 40 -3.25 4.94 -8.90
CA HIS A 40 -4.48 4.17 -8.72
C HIS A 40 -5.44 4.84 -7.73
N THR A 41 -5.12 6.05 -7.24
CA THR A 41 -6.00 6.79 -6.34
C THR A 41 -7.30 7.15 -7.04
N GLY A 42 -8.44 6.88 -6.39
CA GLY A 42 -9.77 7.05 -6.96
C GLY A 42 -10.30 5.82 -7.71
N GLU A 43 -9.47 4.81 -8.00
CA GLU A 43 -9.94 3.55 -8.58
C GLU A 43 -10.61 2.66 -7.54
N SER A 44 -11.43 1.71 -8.00
CA SER A 44 -12.06 0.72 -7.13
C SER A 44 -11.20 -0.53 -7.03
N ILE A 45 -10.74 -0.87 -5.83
CA ILE A 45 -9.94 -2.05 -5.57
C ILE A 45 -10.63 -3.01 -4.60
N SER A 46 -10.51 -4.31 -4.85
CA SER A 46 -10.97 -5.34 -3.92
C SER A 46 -9.94 -5.52 -2.80
N LEU A 47 -10.33 -5.30 -1.55
CA LEU A 47 -9.44 -5.50 -0.39
C LEU A 47 -9.08 -6.97 -0.17
N THR A 48 -9.94 -7.88 -0.61
CA THR A 48 -9.72 -9.32 -0.61
C THR A 48 -10.25 -9.91 -1.92
N PRO A 49 -9.82 -11.13 -2.33
CA PRO A 49 -10.25 -11.74 -3.59
C PRO A 49 -11.77 -11.80 -3.79
N THR A 50 -12.53 -11.89 -2.70
CA THR A 50 -14.01 -11.90 -2.69
C THR A 50 -14.60 -10.76 -1.87
N GLY A 51 -13.80 -9.73 -1.56
CA GLY A 51 -14.19 -8.64 -0.68
C GLY A 51 -14.96 -7.53 -1.40
N PRO A 52 -15.55 -6.60 -0.62
CA PRO A 52 -16.14 -5.40 -1.19
C PRO A 52 -15.09 -4.58 -1.92
N LEU A 53 -15.51 -3.98 -3.03
CA LEU A 53 -14.74 -2.96 -3.72
C LEU A 53 -14.68 -1.70 -2.85
N ARG A 54 -13.48 -1.14 -2.71
CA ARG A 54 -13.23 0.08 -1.97
C ARG A 54 -12.49 1.06 -2.86
N ALA A 55 -12.86 2.33 -2.80
CA ALA A 55 -12.12 3.37 -3.50
C ALA A 55 -10.72 3.49 -2.89
N VAL A 56 -9.69 3.50 -3.73
CA VAL A 56 -8.32 3.74 -3.33
C VAL A 56 -8.22 5.18 -2.86
N SER A 57 -7.92 5.35 -1.58
CA SER A 57 -7.67 6.65 -0.96
C SER A 57 -6.36 6.57 -0.20
N GLY A 58 -5.54 7.62 -0.28
CA GLY A 58 -4.31 7.68 0.48
C GLY A 58 -4.52 7.67 2.00
N ALA A 59 -5.68 8.17 2.45
CA ALA A 59 -6.10 8.09 3.84
C ALA A 59 -6.55 6.68 4.27
N ASP A 60 -6.75 5.78 3.31
CA ASP A 60 -7.23 4.43 3.53
C ASP A 60 -6.08 3.42 3.38
N GLU A 61 -5.43 3.15 4.51
CA GLU A 61 -4.27 2.27 4.55
C GLU A 61 -4.52 0.86 3.99
N ASP A 62 -5.73 0.34 4.14
CA ASP A 62 -6.10 -0.98 3.63
C ASP A 62 -6.27 -0.97 2.12
N ALA A 63 -6.81 0.12 1.57
CA ALA A 63 -6.87 0.31 0.12
C ALA A 63 -5.46 0.47 -0.47
N VAL A 64 -4.59 1.26 0.18
CA VAL A 64 -3.19 1.41 -0.20
C VAL A 64 -2.46 0.07 -0.18
N LEU A 65 -2.66 -0.73 0.88
CA LEU A 65 -2.08 -2.07 0.99
C LEU A 65 -2.62 -3.01 -0.09
N ALA A 66 -3.91 -2.93 -0.41
CA ALA A 66 -4.50 -3.73 -1.47
C ALA A 66 -3.88 -3.40 -2.84
N VAL A 67 -3.61 -2.12 -3.12
CA VAL A 67 -2.92 -1.70 -4.35
C VAL A 67 -1.52 -2.31 -4.39
N LEU A 68 -0.76 -2.20 -3.31
CA LEU A 68 0.56 -2.83 -3.23
C LEU A 68 0.45 -4.33 -3.48
N ARG A 69 -0.41 -5.06 -2.76
CA ARG A 69 -0.62 -6.51 -2.97
C ARG A 69 -1.06 -6.89 -4.39
N ARG A 70 -1.72 -5.97 -5.10
CA ARG A 70 -2.25 -6.22 -6.44
C ARG A 70 -1.17 -6.07 -7.52
N TYR A 71 -0.28 -5.10 -7.37
CA TYR A 71 0.71 -4.73 -8.38
C TYR A 71 2.15 -5.08 -7.99
N THR A 72 2.39 -5.49 -6.75
CA THR A 72 3.69 -5.91 -6.24
C THR A 72 3.54 -7.15 -5.37
N ASP A 73 4.66 -7.86 -5.19
CA ASP A 73 4.72 -9.04 -4.34
C ASP A 73 4.98 -8.60 -2.89
N VAL A 74 3.95 -8.53 -2.07
CA VAL A 74 4.09 -8.14 -0.66
C VAL A 74 4.53 -9.35 0.16
N LEU A 75 5.74 -9.27 0.71
CA LEU A 75 6.39 -10.35 1.47
C LEU A 75 6.06 -10.29 2.97
N GLU A 76 6.11 -9.09 3.55
CA GLU A 76 5.86 -8.89 4.98
C GLU A 76 5.05 -7.62 5.22
N THR A 77 4.12 -7.71 6.17
CA THR A 77 3.39 -6.54 6.69
C THR A 77 3.53 -6.53 8.21
N SER A 78 4.26 -5.56 8.74
CA SER A 78 4.47 -5.40 10.18
C SER A 78 3.69 -4.19 10.69
N PHE A 79 2.80 -4.43 11.65
CA PHE A 79 2.15 -3.36 12.41
C PHE A 79 3.13 -2.90 13.48
N LEU A 80 3.47 -1.61 13.49
CA LEU A 80 4.27 -1.07 14.59
C LEU A 80 3.35 -0.93 15.81
N THR A 81 3.20 -2.00 16.59
CA THR A 81 2.60 -1.93 17.94
C THR A 81 3.48 -1.01 18.77
N ARG A 82 3.05 0.24 18.97
CA ARG A 82 3.61 1.03 20.07
C ARG A 82 3.16 0.38 21.37
N LYS A 83 4.14 -0.03 22.16
CA LYS A 83 3.98 -0.47 23.54
C LYS A 83 3.67 0.72 24.45
#